data_AF-A0A944RW59-F1
#
_entry.id   AF-A0A944RW59-F1
#
_cell.length_a   1.000
_cell.length_b   1.000
_cell.length_c   1.000
_cell.angle_alpha   90.00
_cell.angle_beta   90.00
_cell.angle_gamma   90.00
#
_symmetry.space_group_name_H-M   'P 1'
#
loop_
_entity.id
_entity.type
_entity.pdbx_description
1 polymer ?
#
loop_
_entity_poly.entity_id
_entity_poly.type
_entity_poly.pdbx_seq_one_letter_code
_entity_poly.pdbx_strand_id
1 'polypeptide(L)'
;MTDETTGQDETVRNQADRLWDNLKRGLQDGAEIAMSKAEELTQVGRARLDVAAAKTRLSRLQAELGSLVFQMLEGGQVISSDDTDIESLRGQIRTAQADLDGAESAHCDVRRTHDSQD
;
A
#
# COMPACT_ATOMS: atom_id res chain seq x y z
N MET A 1 -39.98 -58.13 -6.66
CA MET A 1 -38.85 -57.83 -7.56
C MET A 1 -38.83 -56.33 -7.80
N THR A 2 -38.51 -55.56 -6.75
CA THR A 2 -38.37 -54.09 -6.76
C THR A 2 -37.60 -53.73 -5.50
N ASP A 3 -36.27 -53.82 -5.55
CA ASP A 3 -35.41 -53.35 -4.45
C ASP A 3 -34.02 -52.91 -4.97
N GLU A 4 -33.59 -53.41 -6.14
CA GLU A 4 -32.31 -53.00 -6.73
C GLU A 4 -32.31 -51.59 -7.36
N THR A 5 -33.49 -51.00 -7.65
CA THR A 5 -33.56 -49.66 -8.28
C THR A 5 -33.41 -48.51 -7.28
N THR A 6 -33.71 -48.74 -6.00
CA THR A 6 -33.70 -47.69 -4.96
C THR A 6 -32.29 -47.33 -4.49
N GLY A 7 -31.36 -48.30 -4.43
CA GLY A 7 -29.97 -48.05 -4.01
C GLY A 7 -29.09 -47.33 -5.05
N GLN A 8 -29.41 -47.46 -6.35
CA GLN A 8 -28.70 -46.73 -7.42
C GLN A 8 -29.09 -45.24 -7.47
N ASP A 9 -30.34 -44.90 -7.16
CA ASP A 9 -30.81 -43.50 -7.15
C ASP A 9 -30.26 -42.72 -5.95
N GLU A 10 -30.15 -43.39 -4.80
CA GLU A 10 -29.61 -42.78 -3.57
C GLU A 10 -28.09 -42.55 -3.65
N THR A 11 -27.34 -43.44 -4.30
CA THR A 11 -25.88 -43.28 -4.49
C THR A 11 -25.53 -42.14 -5.46
N VAL A 12 -26.29 -41.98 -6.55
CA VAL A 12 -26.11 -40.87 -7.50
C VAL A 12 -26.48 -39.54 -6.87
N ARG A 13 -27.57 -39.48 -6.08
CA ARG A 13 -27.95 -38.26 -5.35
C ARG A 13 -26.89 -37.85 -4.33
N ASN A 14 -26.38 -38.81 -3.56
CA ASN A 14 -25.30 -38.57 -2.60
C ASN A 14 -23.99 -38.13 -3.27
N GLN A 15 -23.71 -38.59 -4.50
CA GLN A 15 -22.57 -38.14 -5.28
C GLN A 15 -22.75 -36.69 -5.76
N ALA A 16 -23.94 -36.33 -6.23
CA ALA A 16 -24.27 -34.97 -6.64
C ALA A 16 -24.16 -33.97 -5.47
N ASP A 17 -24.68 -34.33 -4.30
CA ASP A 17 -24.60 -33.49 -3.09
C ASP A 17 -23.14 -33.22 -2.68
N ARG A 18 -22.28 -34.25 -2.73
CA ARG A 18 -20.84 -34.09 -2.44
C ARG A 18 -20.12 -33.17 -3.44
N LEU A 19 -20.44 -33.29 -4.73
CA LEU A 19 -19.86 -32.41 -5.76
C LEU A 19 -20.29 -30.95 -5.57
N TRP A 20 -21.55 -30.74 -5.23
CA TRP A 20 -22.10 -29.41 -4.94
C TRP A 20 -21.46 -28.79 -3.69
N ASP A 21 -21.28 -29.56 -2.62
CA ASP A 21 -20.62 -29.06 -1.41
C ASP A 21 -19.13 -28.78 -1.61
N ASN A 22 -18.44 -29.58 -2.42
CA ASN A 22 -17.07 -29.28 -2.83
C ASN A 22 -17.00 -27.99 -3.66
N LEU A 23 -17.96 -27.76 -4.56
CA LEU A 23 -18.01 -26.53 -5.34
C LEU A 23 -18.28 -25.29 -4.47
N LYS A 24 -19.23 -25.37 -3.53
CA LYS A 24 -19.45 -24.29 -2.56
C LYS A 24 -18.20 -23.98 -1.76
N ARG A 25 -17.49 -25.01 -1.31
CA ARG A 25 -16.25 -24.86 -0.56
C ARG A 25 -15.18 -24.20 -1.41
N GLY A 26 -14.95 -24.67 -2.64
CA GLY A 26 -14.01 -24.04 -3.56
C GLY A 26 -14.35 -22.58 -3.87
N LEU A 27 -15.64 -22.22 -3.93
CA LEU A 27 -16.08 -20.83 -4.08
C LEU A 27 -15.81 -19.99 -2.81
N GLN A 28 -16.06 -20.54 -1.63
CA GLN A 28 -15.78 -19.90 -0.35
C GLN A 28 -14.27 -19.68 -0.17
N ASP A 29 -13.48 -20.73 -0.37
CA ASP A 29 -12.01 -20.68 -0.33
C ASP A 29 -11.48 -19.65 -1.35
N GLY A 30 -12.05 -19.64 -2.56
CA GLY A 30 -11.71 -18.66 -3.60
C GLY A 30 -12.06 -17.22 -3.21
N ALA A 31 -13.18 -17.01 -2.54
CA ALA A 31 -13.57 -15.70 -2.03
C ALA A 31 -12.63 -15.22 -0.91
N GLU A 32 -12.25 -16.11 -0.01
CA GLU A 32 -11.27 -15.82 1.06
C GLU A 32 -9.90 -15.44 0.48
N ILE A 33 -9.41 -16.19 -0.51
CA ILE A 33 -8.15 -15.88 -1.20
C ILE A 33 -8.23 -14.51 -1.90
N ALA A 34 -9.33 -14.24 -2.61
CA ALA A 34 -9.52 -12.97 -3.31
C ALA A 34 -9.58 -11.78 -2.33
N MET A 35 -10.23 -11.95 -1.16
CA MET A 35 -10.27 -10.93 -0.11
C MET A 35 -8.88 -10.67 0.47
N SER A 36 -8.11 -11.72 0.79
CA SER A 36 -6.72 -11.58 1.25
C SER A 36 -5.92 -10.77 0.24
N LYS A 37 -5.94 -11.16 -1.04
CA LYS A 37 -5.14 -10.46 -2.06
C LYS A 37 -5.58 -9.01 -2.26
N ALA A 38 -6.87 -8.71 -2.13
CA ALA A 38 -7.38 -7.36 -2.19
C ALA A 38 -6.88 -6.49 -1.02
N GLU A 39 -6.80 -7.05 0.19
CA GLU A 39 -6.24 -6.39 1.36
C GLU A 39 -4.74 -6.09 1.19
N GLU A 40 -3.97 -7.08 0.73
CA GLU A 40 -2.53 -6.93 0.44
C GLU A 40 -2.27 -5.79 -0.56
N LEU A 41 -3.01 -5.78 -1.69
CA LEU A 41 -2.89 -4.75 -2.71
C LEU A 41 -3.30 -3.38 -2.18
N THR A 42 -4.31 -3.32 -1.31
CA THR A 42 -4.74 -2.08 -0.67
C THR A 42 -3.65 -1.54 0.26
N GLN A 43 -3.01 -2.41 1.05
CA GLN A 43 -1.94 -2.01 1.96
C GLN A 43 -0.70 -1.51 1.20
N VAL A 44 -0.26 -2.23 0.16
CA VAL A 44 0.84 -1.80 -0.71
C VAL A 44 0.50 -0.49 -1.42
N GLY A 45 -0.72 -0.38 -1.95
CA GLY A 45 -1.22 0.83 -2.59
C GLY A 45 -1.19 2.03 -1.66
N ARG A 46 -1.63 1.85 -0.41
CA ARG A 46 -1.60 2.89 0.61
C ARG A 46 -0.18 3.34 0.93
N ALA A 47 0.73 2.40 1.17
CA ALA A 47 2.13 2.70 1.45
C ALA A 47 2.80 3.48 0.30
N ARG A 48 2.49 3.14 -0.96
CA ARG A 48 2.95 3.88 -2.14
C ARG A 48 2.44 5.32 -2.18
N LEU A 49 1.16 5.53 -1.84
CA LEU A 49 0.57 6.87 -1.78
C LEU A 49 1.21 7.72 -0.68
N ASP A 50 1.50 7.13 0.48
CA ASP A 50 2.16 7.83 1.58
C ASP A 50 3.58 8.27 1.18
N VAL A 51 4.34 7.40 0.49
CA VAL A 51 5.65 7.76 -0.10
C VAL A 51 5.52 8.89 -1.12
N ALA A 52 4.54 8.82 -2.03
CA ALA A 52 4.33 9.85 -3.03
C ALA A 52 3.99 11.21 -2.38
N ALA A 53 3.13 11.22 -1.37
CA ALA A 53 2.77 12.42 -0.62
C ALA A 53 4.00 13.03 0.09
N ALA A 54 4.83 12.21 0.73
CA ALA A 54 6.07 12.65 1.36
C ALA A 54 7.05 13.26 0.34
N LYS A 55 7.23 12.63 -0.82
CA LYS A 55 8.06 13.16 -1.92
C LYS A 55 7.55 14.51 -2.42
N THR A 56 6.25 14.63 -2.69
CA THR A 56 5.65 15.89 -3.13
C THR A 56 5.86 16.99 -2.09
N ARG A 57 5.69 16.69 -0.80
CA ARG A 57 5.93 17.65 0.28
C ARG A 57 7.39 18.12 0.30
N LEU A 58 8.34 17.19 0.22
CA LEU A 58 9.77 17.50 0.22
C LEU A 58 10.14 18.36 -0.99
N SER A 59 9.71 17.99 -2.20
CA SER A 59 9.98 18.76 -3.42
C SER A 59 9.40 20.17 -3.36
N ARG A 60 8.19 20.34 -2.79
CA ARG A 60 7.59 21.66 -2.60
C ARG A 60 8.44 22.54 -1.68
N LEU A 61 8.88 22.01 -0.53
CA LEU A 61 9.69 22.77 0.42
C LEU A 61 11.07 23.13 -0.16
N GLN A 62 11.68 22.22 -0.92
CA GLN A 62 12.94 22.50 -1.62
C GLN A 62 12.77 23.60 -2.68
N ALA A 63 11.67 23.58 -3.43
CA ALA A 63 11.35 24.64 -4.40
C ALA A 63 11.09 25.99 -3.73
N GLU A 64 10.40 25.99 -2.58
CA GLU A 64 10.14 27.19 -1.77
C GLU A 64 11.45 27.81 -1.25
N LEU A 65 12.33 26.99 -0.68
CA LEU A 65 13.67 27.44 -0.26
C LEU A 65 14.49 27.97 -1.43
N GLY A 66 14.48 27.26 -2.57
CA GLY A 66 15.17 27.70 -3.77
C GLY A 66 14.64 29.04 -4.29
N SER A 67 13.32 29.24 -4.27
CA SER A 67 12.68 30.50 -4.68
C SER A 67 13.07 31.65 -3.74
N LEU A 68 13.05 31.43 -2.43
CA LEU A 68 13.45 32.41 -1.43
C LEU A 68 14.91 32.84 -1.64
N VAL A 69 15.82 31.86 -1.71
CA VAL A 69 17.26 32.11 -1.92
C VAL A 69 17.51 32.84 -3.23
N PHE A 70 16.82 32.45 -4.30
CA PHE A 70 16.92 33.12 -5.59
C PHE A 70 16.49 34.60 -5.51
N GLN A 71 15.35 34.88 -4.88
CA GLN A 71 14.86 36.25 -4.71
C GLN A 71 15.83 37.12 -3.89
N MET A 72 16.43 36.56 -2.83
CA MET A 72 17.42 37.27 -2.03
C MET A 72 18.68 37.61 -2.85
N LEU A 73 19.15 36.68 -3.69
CA LEU A 73 20.29 36.90 -4.58
C LEU A 73 20.00 37.97 -5.63
N GLU A 74 18.83 37.94 -6.27
CA GLU A 74 18.39 38.97 -7.22
C GLU A 74 18.27 40.35 -6.55
N GLY A 75 17.85 40.38 -5.28
CA GLY A 75 17.81 41.59 -4.46
C GLY A 75 19.19 42.07 -3.97
N GLY A 76 20.27 41.34 -4.26
CA GLY A 76 21.62 41.66 -3.79
C GLY A 76 21.82 41.44 -2.29
N GLN A 77 20.93 40.71 -1.62
CA GLN A 77 21.09 40.34 -0.22
C GLN A 77 22.16 39.26 -0.05
N VAL A 78 22.91 39.36 1.05
CA VAL A 78 23.79 38.29 1.48
C VAL A 78 22.95 37.22 2.15
N ILE A 79 23.02 35.99 1.63
CA ILE A 79 22.41 34.82 2.25
C ILE A 79 23.18 34.53 3.55
N SER A 80 22.50 34.64 4.68
CA SER A 80 23.03 34.26 5.99
C SER A 80 22.39 32.95 6.45
N SER A 81 23.17 32.12 7.16
CA SER A 81 22.65 30.95 7.87
C SER A 81 21.69 31.30 9.01
N ASP A 82 21.73 32.55 9.47
CA ASP A 82 20.95 33.03 10.62
C ASP A 82 19.61 33.63 10.21
N ASP A 83 19.32 33.64 8.90
CA ASP A 83 18.04 34.06 8.38
C ASP A 83 16.94 33.10 8.87
N THR A 84 15.95 33.63 9.57
CA THR A 84 14.92 32.84 10.25
C THR A 84 14.05 32.05 9.29
N ASP A 85 13.81 32.59 8.08
CA ASP A 85 12.96 31.95 7.08
C ASP A 85 13.71 30.80 6.42
N ILE A 86 14.99 31.00 6.12
CA ILE A 86 15.89 29.94 5.62
C ILE A 86 16.00 28.83 6.66
N GLU A 87 16.27 29.15 7.93
CA GLU A 87 16.42 28.11 8.96
C GLU A 87 15.12 27.36 9.23
N SER A 88 13.97 28.06 9.20
CA SER A 88 12.65 27.42 9.27
C SER A 88 12.43 26.43 8.14
N LEU A 89 12.69 26.83 6.88
CA LEU A 89 12.55 25.95 5.72
C LEU A 89 13.52 24.78 5.77
N ARG A 90 14.76 24.98 6.23
CA ARG A 90 15.72 23.88 6.45
C ARG A 90 15.23 22.89 7.49
N GLY A 91 14.66 23.36 8.61
CA GLY A 91 14.06 22.52 9.63
C GLY A 91 12.88 21.70 9.10
N GLN A 92 12.01 22.33 8.30
CA GLN A 92 10.88 21.66 7.66
C GLN A 92 11.33 20.63 6.62
N ILE A 93 12.36 20.93 5.82
CA ILE A 93 12.96 20.00 4.87
C ILE A 93 13.54 18.78 5.59
N ARG A 94 14.28 18.98 6.68
CA ARG A 94 14.84 17.89 7.49
C ARG A 94 13.74 16.98 8.05
N THR A 95 12.65 17.58 8.53
CA THR A 95 11.48 16.83 9.00
C THR A 95 10.83 16.04 7.85
N ALA A 96 10.61 16.68 6.71
CA ALA A 96 10.03 16.02 5.54
C ALA A 96 10.92 14.90 4.96
N GLN A 97 12.25 15.01 5.08
CA GLN A 97 13.19 13.93 4.75
C GLN A 97 13.02 12.75 5.69
N ALA A 98 12.96 12.98 7.00
CA ALA A 98 12.72 11.91 7.97
C ALA A 98 11.36 11.23 7.75
N ASP A 99 10.31 12.00 7.43
CA ASP A 99 8.99 11.47 7.08
C ASP A 99 9.05 10.59 5.82
N LEU A 100 9.81 11.01 4.81
CA LEU A 100 10.01 10.25 3.58
C LEU A 100 10.76 8.93 3.86
N ASP A 101 11.84 8.98 4.62
CA ASP A 101 12.62 7.79 5.00
C ASP A 101 11.76 6.79 5.79
N GLY A 102 10.90 7.30 6.68
CA GLY A 102 9.90 6.51 7.41
C GLY A 102 8.87 5.86 6.49
N ALA A 103 8.31 6.61 5.55
CA ALA A 103 7.35 6.09 4.57
C ALA A 103 7.98 5.04 3.64
N GLU A 104 9.22 5.26 3.19
CA GLU A 104 9.95 4.31 2.34
C GLU A 104 10.31 3.03 3.09
N SER A 105 10.67 3.13 4.37
CA SER A 105 10.90 1.97 5.25
C SER A 105 9.60 1.17 5.43
N ALA A 106 8.50 1.82 5.78
CA ALA A 106 7.20 1.18 5.93
C ALA A 106 6.74 0.51 4.63
N HIS A 107 6.92 1.15 3.46
CA HIS A 107 6.63 0.53 2.17
C HIS A 107 7.52 -0.68 1.89
N CYS A 108 8.80 -0.64 2.25
CA CYS A 108 9.68 -1.80 2.13
C CYS A 108 9.24 -2.96 3.02
N ASP A 109 8.80 -2.68 4.24
CA ASP A 109 8.35 -3.70 5.18
C ASP A 109 7.04 -4.33 4.71
N VAL A 110 6.05 -3.52 4.31
CA VAL A 110 4.82 -4.01 3.70
C VAL A 110 5.12 -4.85 2.46
N ARG A 111 6.07 -4.47 1.61
CA ARG A 111 6.43 -5.30 0.46
C ARG A 111 7.07 -6.63 0.88
N ARG A 112 7.98 -6.63 1.85
CA ARG A 112 8.67 -7.84 2.33
C ARG A 112 7.72 -8.85 2.99
N THR A 113 6.73 -8.38 3.76
CA THR A 113 5.77 -9.26 4.42
C THR A 113 4.95 -10.06 3.40
N HIS A 114 4.65 -9.47 2.25
CA HIS A 114 3.90 -10.13 1.19
C HIS A 114 4.79 -11.00 0.29
N ASP A 115 6.02 -10.56 -0.03
CA ASP A 115 6.99 -11.34 -0.83
C ASP A 115 7.44 -12.66 -0.14
N SER A 116 7.17 -12.82 1.16
CA SER A 116 7.51 -14.04 1.93
C SER A 116 6.31 -14.97 2.19
N GLN A 117 5.12 -14.62 1.68
CA GLN A 117 3.90 -15.43 1.76
C GLN A 117 3.52 -16.09 0.42
N ASP A 118 4.10 -15.63 -0.71
CA ASP A 118 4.05 -16.27 -2.03
C ASP A 118 5.16 -17.35 -2.17
#